data_AF-A0ABD6DMI3-F1
#
_entry.id   AF-A0ABD6DMI3-F1
#
_cell.length_a   1.000
_cell.length_b   1.000
_cell.length_c   1.000
_cell.angle_alpha   90.00
_cell.angle_beta   90.00
_cell.angle_gamma   90.00
#
_symmetry.space_group_name_H-M   'P 1'
#
loop_
_entity.id
_entity.type
_entity.pdbx_description
1 polymer ?
#
loop_
_entity_poly.entity_id
_entity_poly.type
_entity_poly.pdbx_seq_one_letter_code
_entity_poly.pdbx_strand_id
1 'polypeptide(L)'
;MPIQSQLFRGRSGKQSKRLTVFECPACGSQYSEIIGNNCRECDEYLDLDRCQTTTSVEAAVCTNCSDEVPYIRENIINSQWNIPGYICSDCDNILEIDFQSKSYQPIDFLQNSLNGIQVVSVDNERLEMIGRIFSLQTKVDNIGFWSYKPEEHRMWIASKDGVYCGFVVLNKDNVLIQIWVDEGMRRQGIASKLLEYISGNILPSNGKLHINQPLDDGWDFFRSLADQNDQIFGRDVMMHA
;
A
#
# COMPACT_ATOMS: atom_id res chain seq x y z
N MET A 1 6.91 21.30 -10.92
CA MET A 1 6.95 21.19 -9.44
C MET A 1 7.18 19.73 -9.10
N PRO A 2 8.02 19.39 -8.11
CA PRO A 2 8.18 18.00 -7.68
C PRO A 2 6.84 17.46 -7.17
N ILE A 3 6.53 16.22 -7.54
CA ILE A 3 5.37 15.47 -7.05
C ILE A 3 5.48 15.34 -5.51
N GLN A 4 4.52 15.90 -4.78
CA GLN A 4 4.47 15.79 -3.31
C GLN A 4 3.55 14.65 -2.87
N SER A 5 3.89 13.41 -3.25
CA SER A 5 3.10 12.24 -2.86
C SER A 5 3.32 11.90 -1.38
N GLN A 6 2.23 11.57 -0.67
CA GLN A 6 2.31 11.14 0.73
C GLN A 6 2.92 9.75 0.88
N LEU A 7 2.78 8.90 -0.15
CA LEU A 7 3.45 7.60 -0.23
C LEU A 7 4.99 7.71 -0.21
N PHE A 8 5.54 8.90 -0.47
CA PHE A 8 6.98 9.18 -0.44
C PHE A 8 7.49 9.79 0.87
N ARG A 9 6.63 9.91 1.89
CA ARG A 9 7.03 10.41 3.20
C ARG A 9 7.80 9.39 4.03
N GLY A 10 7.74 8.11 3.66
CA GLY A 10 8.64 7.07 4.14
C GLY A 10 9.96 7.09 3.39
N ARG A 11 11.02 7.62 4.02
CA ARG A 11 12.40 7.36 3.65
C ARG A 11 13.12 6.84 4.86
N SER A 12 13.99 5.86 4.68
CA SER A 12 14.93 5.43 5.71
C SER A 12 16.34 5.90 5.40
N GLY A 13 16.98 6.51 6.39
CA GLY A 13 18.44 6.55 6.45
C GLY A 13 18.93 5.37 7.26
N LYS A 14 19.64 4.42 6.63
CA LYS A 14 20.23 3.28 7.35
C LYS A 14 21.37 3.78 8.24
N GLN A 15 21.27 3.55 9.53
CA GLN A 15 22.33 3.79 10.50
C GLN A 15 22.52 2.57 11.38
N SER A 16 23.76 2.32 11.81
CA SER A 16 24.02 1.30 12.81
C SER A 16 23.73 1.88 14.19
N LYS A 17 22.82 1.23 14.93
CA LYS A 17 22.45 1.62 16.28
C LYS A 17 22.75 0.47 17.23
N ARG A 18 23.32 0.78 18.40
CA ARG A 18 23.43 -0.20 19.48
C ARG A 18 22.10 -0.27 20.21
N LEU A 19 21.47 -1.44 20.16
CA LEU A 19 20.26 -1.74 20.88
C LEU A 19 20.45 -3.02 21.67
N THR A 20 19.85 -3.04 22.85
CA THR A 20 19.66 -4.29 23.58
C THR A 20 18.46 -4.99 22.94
N VAL A 21 18.72 -6.13 22.31
CA VAL A 21 17.71 -6.95 21.66
C VAL A 21 17.74 -8.34 22.27
N PHE A 22 16.63 -9.05 22.13
CA PHE A 22 16.59 -10.46 22.41
C PHE A 22 16.72 -11.23 21.11
N GLU A 23 17.76 -12.05 21.00
CA GLU A 23 18.01 -12.88 19.83
C GLU A 23 17.69 -14.34 20.16
N CYS A 24 16.83 -14.98 19.36
CA CYS A 24 16.56 -16.39 19.50
C CYS A 24 17.78 -17.20 19.00
N PRO A 25 18.43 -18.03 19.83
CA PRO A 25 19.61 -18.77 19.41
C PRO A 25 19.32 -19.88 18.38
N ALA A 26 18.06 -20.32 18.27
CA ALA A 26 17.66 -21.38 17.35
C ALA A 26 17.42 -20.86 15.92
N CYS A 27 16.77 -19.70 15.76
CA CYS A 27 16.37 -19.17 14.45
C CYS A 27 16.97 -17.81 14.10
N GLY A 28 17.68 -17.14 15.02
CA GLY A 28 18.30 -15.84 14.80
C GLY A 28 17.33 -14.65 14.79
N SER A 29 16.04 -14.87 15.07
CA SER A 29 15.05 -13.79 15.11
C SER A 29 15.34 -12.82 16.26
N GLN A 30 15.29 -11.52 15.96
CA GLN A 30 15.59 -10.46 16.92
C GLN A 30 14.32 -9.68 17.29
N TYR A 31 14.18 -9.41 18.58
CA TYR A 31 13.04 -8.72 19.19
C TYR A 31 13.51 -7.58 20.11
N SER A 32 12.73 -6.51 20.17
CA SER A 32 12.88 -5.44 21.16
C SER A 32 12.38 -5.87 22.54
N GLU A 33 11.36 -6.72 22.59
CA GLU A 33 10.76 -7.23 23.82
C GLU A 33 10.26 -8.67 23.61
N ILE A 34 10.37 -9.52 24.63
CA ILE A 34 9.77 -10.86 24.62
C ILE A 34 8.54 -10.84 25.53
N ILE A 35 7.40 -11.23 24.96
CA ILE A 35 6.17 -11.51 25.72
C ILE A 35 6.10 -13.03 25.92
N GLY A 36 6.36 -13.48 27.15
CA GLY A 36 6.49 -14.90 27.50
C GLY A 36 7.95 -15.38 27.47
N ASN A 37 8.16 -16.71 27.45
CA ASN A 37 9.50 -17.30 27.43
C ASN A 37 9.73 -18.19 26.19
N ASN A 38 8.99 -18.00 25.10
CA ASN A 38 9.17 -18.79 23.88
C ASN A 38 9.39 -17.88 22.67
N CYS A 39 10.21 -18.33 21.73
CA CYS A 39 10.40 -17.69 20.44
C CYS A 39 9.11 -17.77 19.62
N ARG A 40 8.66 -16.66 19.03
CA ARG A 40 7.41 -16.63 18.26
C ARG A 40 7.50 -17.36 16.92
N GLU A 41 8.71 -17.60 16.41
CA GLU A 41 8.92 -18.18 15.08
C GLU A 41 9.18 -19.69 15.12
N CYS A 42 9.80 -20.18 16.20
CA CYS A 42 10.18 -21.59 16.32
C CYS A 42 9.73 -22.25 17.64
N ASP A 43 8.96 -21.54 18.47
CA ASP A 43 8.46 -21.98 19.78
C ASP A 43 9.52 -22.39 20.81
N GLU A 44 10.80 -22.23 20.49
CA GLU A 44 11.91 -22.60 21.37
C GLU A 44 11.92 -21.72 22.62
N TYR A 45 12.20 -22.33 23.78
CA TYR A 45 12.30 -21.59 25.04
C TYR A 45 13.44 -20.57 25.00
N LEU A 46 13.14 -19.34 25.39
CA LEU A 46 14.06 -18.21 25.50
C LEU A 46 14.36 -17.96 26.97
N ASP A 47 15.59 -18.26 27.37
CA ASP A 47 16.13 -17.83 28.65
C ASP A 47 16.50 -16.33 28.55
N LEU A 48 15.62 -15.46 29.05
CA LEU A 48 15.69 -14.01 28.84
C LEU A 48 17.05 -13.42 29.24
N ASP A 49 17.64 -13.92 30.32
CA ASP A 49 18.94 -13.44 30.83
C ASP A 49 20.12 -13.83 29.91
N ARG A 50 19.95 -14.87 29.08
CA ARG A 50 20.99 -15.39 28.18
C ARG A 50 20.78 -15.00 26.72
N CYS A 51 19.54 -14.69 26.35
CA CYS A 51 19.16 -14.28 24.99
C CYS A 51 19.21 -12.76 24.79
N GLN A 52 19.34 -11.98 25.87
CA GLN A 52 19.54 -10.55 25.80
C GLN A 52 20.98 -10.21 25.41
N THR A 53 21.15 -9.53 24.28
CA THR A 53 22.45 -9.07 23.80
C THR A 53 22.39 -7.60 23.39
N THR A 54 23.44 -6.86 23.70
CA THR A 54 23.62 -5.52 23.13
C THR A 54 24.37 -5.68 21.82
N THR A 55 23.66 -5.52 20.71
CA THR A 55 24.22 -5.67 19.37
C THR A 55 24.01 -4.40 18.56
N SER A 56 24.75 -4.30 17.46
CA SER A 56 24.52 -3.28 16.44
C SER A 56 23.45 -3.77 15.48
N VAL A 57 22.30 -3.09 15.44
CA VAL A 57 21.25 -3.32 14.44
C VAL A 57 21.22 -2.18 13.43
N GLU A 58 20.79 -2.47 12.21
CA GLU A 58 20.42 -1.40 11.28
C GLU A 58 19.10 -0.77 11.74
N ALA A 59 19.03 0.54 11.67
CA ALA A 59 17.81 1.30 11.93
C ALA A 59 17.57 2.30 10.81
N ALA A 60 16.30 2.56 10.56
CA ALA A 60 15.77 3.58 9.69
C ALA A 60 15.33 4.80 10.49
N VAL A 61 15.71 6.00 10.08
CA VAL A 61 15.03 7.21 10.57
C VAL A 61 13.79 7.46 9.71
N CYS A 62 12.59 7.33 10.28
CA CYS A 62 11.35 7.61 9.55
C CYS A 62 11.19 9.12 9.35
N THR A 63 11.23 9.60 8.11
CA THR A 63 11.10 11.04 7.83
C THR A 63 9.73 11.64 8.13
N ASN A 64 8.71 10.83 8.41
CA ASN A 64 7.37 11.31 8.73
C ASN A 64 7.20 11.68 10.20
N CYS A 65 7.62 10.80 11.12
CA CYS A 65 7.52 11.02 12.57
C CYS A 65 8.87 11.36 13.23
N SER A 66 9.97 11.26 12.48
CA SER A 66 11.36 11.40 12.97
C SER A 66 11.82 10.29 13.92
N ASP A 67 11.05 9.20 14.05
CA ASP A 67 11.39 8.08 14.92
C ASP A 67 12.48 7.20 14.30
N GLU A 68 13.35 6.67 15.15
CA GLU A 68 14.34 5.67 14.79
C GLU A 68 13.73 4.28 14.89
N VAL A 69 13.51 3.66 13.75
CA VAL A 69 12.84 2.37 13.60
C VAL A 69 13.91 1.29 13.34
N PRO A 70 14.24 0.45 14.33
CA PRO A 70 15.19 -0.64 14.13
C PRO A 70 14.61 -1.69 13.17
N TYR A 71 15.45 -2.28 12.32
CA TYR A 71 15.10 -3.38 11.44
C TYR A 71 15.09 -4.70 12.23
N ILE A 72 14.02 -4.86 13.01
CA ILE A 72 13.73 -6.02 13.85
C ILE A 72 12.33 -6.54 13.53
N ARG A 73 11.97 -7.70 14.11
CA ARG A 73 10.76 -8.44 13.74
C ARG A 73 9.47 -7.62 13.88
N GLU A 74 9.37 -6.79 14.91
CA GLU A 74 8.20 -5.96 15.20
C GLU A 74 7.91 -4.92 14.12
N ASN A 75 8.94 -4.51 13.39
CA ASN A 75 8.85 -3.51 12.33
C ASN A 75 8.76 -4.13 10.93
N ILE A 76 8.63 -5.46 10.83
CA ILE A 76 8.35 -6.13 9.55
C ILE A 76 6.87 -5.92 9.21
N ILE A 77 6.58 -5.55 7.95
CA ILE A 77 5.20 -5.41 7.49
C ILE A 77 4.46 -6.73 7.72
N ASN A 78 3.29 -6.64 8.38
CA ASN A 78 2.51 -7.81 8.80
C ASN A 78 2.26 -8.77 7.62
N SER A 79 2.41 -10.07 7.88
CA SER A 79 2.20 -11.16 6.90
C SER A 79 0.82 -11.12 6.24
N GLN A 80 -0.20 -10.57 6.90
CA GLN A 80 -1.53 -10.38 6.30
C GLN A 80 -1.48 -9.62 4.96
N TRP A 81 -0.55 -8.68 4.80
CA TRP A 81 -0.43 -7.89 3.58
C TRP A 81 0.47 -8.54 2.54
N ASN A 82 1.26 -9.54 2.94
CA ASN A 82 2.24 -10.22 2.09
C ASN A 82 3.11 -9.22 1.29
N ILE A 83 3.57 -8.17 1.97
CA ILE A 83 4.54 -7.20 1.46
C ILE A 83 5.82 -7.45 2.25
N PRO A 84 6.85 -8.06 1.65
CA PRO A 84 8.15 -8.21 2.29
C PRO A 84 8.78 -6.82 2.48
N GLY A 85 9.20 -6.50 3.70
CA GLY A 85 9.84 -5.22 3.99
C GLY A 85 9.54 -4.72 5.41
N TYR A 86 9.82 -3.44 5.63
CA TYR A 86 9.75 -2.79 6.95
C TYR A 86 8.79 -1.60 6.96
N ILE A 87 8.16 -1.38 8.11
CA ILE A 87 7.22 -0.30 8.39
C ILE A 87 7.63 0.42 9.68
N CYS A 88 7.31 1.70 9.77
CA CYS A 88 7.40 2.44 11.03
C CYS A 88 6.18 2.11 11.88
N SER A 89 6.38 1.48 13.04
CA SER A 89 5.31 1.13 13.98
C SER A 89 4.52 2.34 14.50
N ASP A 90 5.12 3.53 14.51
CA ASP A 90 4.51 4.73 15.10
C ASP A 90 3.57 5.46 14.15
N CYS A 91 3.76 5.29 12.83
CA CYS A 91 2.97 6.00 11.83
C CYS A 91 2.58 5.17 10.61
N ASP A 92 2.78 3.85 10.65
CA ASP A 92 2.45 2.87 9.60
C ASP A 92 3.01 3.21 8.20
N ASN A 93 4.08 4.02 8.14
CA ASN A 93 4.76 4.32 6.88
C ASN A 93 5.70 3.19 6.51
N ILE A 94 5.60 2.73 5.26
CA ILE A 94 6.57 1.78 4.71
C ILE A 94 7.93 2.47 4.62
N LEU A 95 8.96 1.79 5.10
CA LEU A 95 10.34 2.27 5.14
C LEU A 95 11.20 1.59 4.08
N GLU A 96 10.94 0.31 3.82
CA GLU A 96 11.72 -0.52 2.92
C GLU A 96 10.83 -1.62 2.34
N ILE A 97 11.02 -1.96 1.06
CA ILE A 97 10.31 -3.03 0.35
C ILE A 97 11.35 -4.00 -0.18
N ASP A 98 11.21 -5.28 0.16
CA ASP A 98 12.06 -6.33 -0.35
C ASP A 98 11.39 -7.00 -1.56
N PHE A 99 12.09 -6.98 -2.69
CA PHE A 99 11.61 -7.54 -3.94
C PHE A 99 12.76 -8.14 -4.75
N GLN A 100 12.64 -9.40 -5.15
CA GLN A 100 13.66 -10.13 -5.93
C GLN A 100 15.07 -10.02 -5.32
N SER A 101 15.17 -10.28 -4.01
CA SER A 101 16.42 -10.24 -3.23
C SER A 101 17.10 -8.87 -3.18
N LYS A 102 16.37 -7.79 -3.44
CA LYS A 102 16.83 -6.41 -3.30
C LYS A 102 15.86 -5.62 -2.43
N SER A 103 16.41 -4.74 -1.63
CA SER A 103 15.65 -3.81 -0.81
C SER A 103 15.54 -2.45 -1.52
N TYR A 104 14.34 -1.89 -1.55
CA TYR A 104 14.04 -0.63 -2.22
C TYR A 104 13.46 0.36 -1.22
N GLN A 105 13.81 1.65 -1.39
CA GLN A 105 13.01 2.71 -0.80
C GLN A 105 11.64 2.76 -1.49
N PRO A 106 10.55 3.09 -0.78
CA PRO A 106 9.21 3.18 -1.36
C PRO A 106 9.15 4.04 -2.62
N ILE A 107 9.83 5.19 -2.60
CA ILE A 107 9.86 6.10 -3.74
C ILE A 107 10.48 5.47 -4.98
N ASP A 108 11.59 4.75 -4.81
CA ASP A 108 12.29 4.11 -5.93
C ASP A 108 11.49 2.92 -6.46
N PHE A 109 10.79 2.21 -5.57
CA PHE A 109 9.93 1.09 -5.96
C PHE A 109 8.70 1.52 -6.76
N LEU A 110 8.15 2.71 -6.49
CA LEU A 110 6.97 3.25 -7.17
C LEU A 110 7.29 4.02 -8.46
N GLN A 111 8.57 4.29 -8.75
CA GLN A 111 8.99 4.94 -9.99
C GLN A 111 8.77 4.05 -11.22
N ASN A 112 8.49 4.66 -12.35
CA ASN A 112 8.35 4.01 -13.66
C ASN A 112 8.76 4.98 -14.78
N SER A 113 8.77 4.51 -16.02
CA SER A 113 9.19 5.28 -17.19
C SER A 113 8.02 5.90 -17.98
N LEU A 114 6.80 5.85 -17.44
CA LEU A 114 5.59 6.30 -18.14
C LEU A 114 5.43 7.82 -18.02
N ASN A 115 5.11 8.49 -19.13
CA ASN A 115 4.91 9.94 -19.17
C ASN A 115 3.42 10.30 -19.22
N GLY A 116 3.05 11.43 -18.59
CA GLY A 116 1.66 11.84 -18.45
C GLY A 116 0.88 10.90 -17.53
N ILE A 117 -0.46 10.95 -17.61
CA ILE A 117 -1.32 10.04 -16.84
C ILE A 117 -1.55 8.76 -17.65
N GLN A 118 -1.07 7.63 -17.12
CA GLN A 118 -1.25 6.30 -17.73
C GLN A 118 -1.95 5.37 -16.75
N VAL A 119 -2.77 4.45 -17.27
CA VAL A 119 -3.44 3.40 -16.49
C VAL A 119 -2.97 2.04 -17.00
N VAL A 120 -2.52 1.18 -16.09
CA VAL A 120 -2.02 -0.16 -16.42
C VAL A 120 -2.75 -1.21 -15.58
N SER A 121 -2.99 -2.38 -16.16
CA SER A 121 -3.49 -3.55 -15.41
C SER A 121 -2.38 -4.12 -14.54
N VAL A 122 -2.75 -4.67 -13.38
CA VAL A 122 -1.84 -5.50 -12.59
C VAL A 122 -1.67 -6.85 -13.27
N ASP A 123 -0.54 -7.04 -13.97
CA ASP A 123 -0.26 -8.23 -14.79
C ASP A 123 1.09 -8.90 -14.49
N ASN A 124 1.82 -8.40 -13.50
CA ASN A 124 3.10 -8.93 -13.06
C ASN A 124 3.31 -8.74 -11.56
N GLU A 125 4.25 -9.50 -10.99
CA GLU A 125 4.54 -9.54 -9.55
C GLU A 125 4.87 -8.15 -8.97
N ARG A 126 5.56 -7.29 -9.74
CA ARG A 126 5.91 -5.95 -9.27
C ARG A 126 4.67 -5.06 -9.14
N LEU A 127 3.80 -5.06 -10.15
CA LEU A 127 2.55 -4.30 -10.09
C LEU A 127 1.61 -4.86 -9.02
N GLU A 128 1.63 -6.17 -8.79
CA GLU A 128 0.88 -6.78 -7.70
C GLU A 128 1.38 -6.30 -6.34
N MET A 129 2.70 -6.25 -6.14
CA MET A 129 3.32 -5.68 -4.94
C MET A 129 2.92 -4.22 -4.72
N ILE A 130 2.91 -3.41 -5.79
CA ILE A 130 2.45 -2.01 -5.73
C ILE A 130 0.98 -1.92 -5.33
N GLY A 131 0.13 -2.79 -5.88
CA GLY A 131 -1.29 -2.87 -5.51
C GLY A 131 -1.49 -3.20 -4.02
N ARG A 132 -0.68 -4.11 -3.48
CA ARG A 132 -0.68 -4.44 -2.04
C ARG A 132 -0.22 -3.26 -1.18
N ILE A 133 0.87 -2.60 -1.58
CA ILE A 133 1.38 -1.38 -0.92
C ILE A 133 0.29 -0.31 -0.85
N PHE A 134 -0.38 -0.04 -1.96
CA PHE A 134 -1.48 0.92 -1.99
C PHE A 134 -2.65 0.49 -1.10
N SER A 135 -2.97 -0.80 -1.08
CA SER A 135 -4.02 -1.32 -0.19
C SER A 135 -3.68 -1.14 1.29
N LEU A 136 -2.43 -1.38 1.68
CA LEU A 136 -1.95 -1.14 3.05
C LEU A 136 -2.06 0.34 3.42
N GLN A 137 -1.59 1.23 2.55
CA GLN A 137 -1.55 2.68 2.77
C GLN A 137 -2.94 3.33 2.78
N THR A 138 -3.97 2.62 2.34
CA THR A 138 -5.34 3.11 2.27
C THR A 138 -6.25 2.51 3.32
N LYS A 139 -5.68 1.75 4.26
CA LYS A 139 -6.38 1.26 5.45
C LYS A 139 -6.84 2.45 6.29
N VAL A 140 -8.05 2.92 6.03
CA VAL A 140 -8.76 3.86 6.91
C VAL A 140 -9.40 3.01 8.00
N ASP A 141 -9.04 3.27 9.25
CA ASP A 141 -9.69 2.65 10.40
C ASP A 141 -11.20 2.94 10.34
N ASN A 142 -12.01 1.87 10.29
CA ASN A 142 -13.47 1.84 10.41
C ASN A 142 -14.35 1.87 9.15
N ILE A 143 -13.83 1.76 7.93
CA ILE A 143 -14.71 1.63 6.75
C ILE A 143 -14.31 0.48 5.86
N GLY A 144 -15.05 -0.64 5.97
CA GLY A 144 -15.33 -1.64 4.91
C GLY A 144 -14.22 -1.96 3.90
N PHE A 145 -12.95 -1.87 4.31
CA PHE A 145 -11.85 -1.82 3.38
C PHE A 145 -11.52 -3.24 2.92
N TRP A 146 -11.68 -3.50 1.64
CA TRP A 146 -11.33 -4.78 1.05
C TRP A 146 -9.83 -4.77 0.78
N SER A 147 -9.06 -5.54 1.55
CA SER A 147 -7.67 -5.81 1.17
C SER A 147 -7.66 -6.34 -0.27
N TYR A 148 -6.76 -5.83 -1.11
CA TYR A 148 -6.62 -6.36 -2.46
C TYR A 148 -6.24 -7.84 -2.39
N LYS A 149 -7.11 -8.67 -2.99
CA LYS A 149 -6.97 -10.12 -3.11
C LYS A 149 -6.89 -10.45 -4.60
N PRO A 150 -5.70 -10.69 -5.15
CA PRO A 150 -5.50 -10.96 -6.58
C PRO A 150 -6.40 -12.07 -7.14
N GLU A 151 -6.79 -13.03 -6.30
CA GLU A 151 -7.65 -14.15 -6.64
C GLU A 151 -9.16 -13.80 -6.73
N GLU A 152 -9.59 -12.71 -6.09
CA GLU A 152 -11.00 -12.26 -6.05
C GLU A 152 -11.21 -10.94 -6.82
N HIS A 153 -10.15 -10.14 -6.97
CA HIS A 153 -10.22 -8.76 -7.43
C HIS A 153 -9.32 -8.53 -8.65
N ARG A 154 -9.72 -7.59 -9.49
CA ARG A 154 -8.89 -7.05 -10.57
C ARG A 154 -8.55 -5.61 -10.26
N MET A 155 -7.29 -5.25 -10.41
CA MET A 155 -6.80 -3.91 -10.10
C MET A 155 -6.13 -3.28 -11.33
N TRP A 156 -6.34 -1.98 -11.47
CA TRP A 156 -5.60 -1.13 -12.39
C TRP A 156 -4.95 0.00 -11.62
N ILE A 157 -3.72 0.30 -11.97
CA ILE A 157 -2.89 1.29 -11.30
C ILE A 157 -2.70 2.47 -12.26
N ALA A 158 -2.91 3.67 -11.74
CA ALA A 158 -2.56 4.90 -12.43
C ALA A 158 -1.15 5.34 -12.07
N SER A 159 -0.46 5.85 -13.08
CA SER A 159 0.78 6.60 -12.92
C SER A 159 0.61 8.00 -13.47
N LYS A 160 1.40 8.93 -12.93
CA LYS A 160 1.56 10.28 -13.45
C LYS A 160 3.05 10.63 -13.43
N ASP A 161 3.58 11.00 -14.60
CA ASP A 161 4.95 11.52 -14.77
C ASP A 161 6.01 10.64 -14.07
N GLY A 162 5.98 9.34 -14.37
CA GLY A 162 6.96 8.38 -13.91
C GLY A 162 6.71 7.82 -12.51
N VAL A 163 5.54 8.06 -11.92
CA VAL A 163 5.24 7.62 -10.55
C VAL A 163 3.85 6.98 -10.48
N TYR A 164 3.74 5.78 -9.92
CA TYR A 164 2.44 5.21 -9.56
C TYR A 164 1.83 5.97 -8.39
N CYS A 165 0.56 6.38 -8.51
CA CYS A 165 -0.04 7.33 -7.57
C CYS A 165 -1.56 7.16 -7.36
N GLY A 166 -2.15 6.08 -7.88
CA GLY A 166 -3.55 5.79 -7.65
C GLY A 166 -3.93 4.42 -8.21
N PHE A 167 -5.11 3.95 -7.87
CA PHE A 167 -5.61 2.67 -8.36
C PHE A 167 -7.14 2.62 -8.33
N VAL A 168 -7.67 1.66 -9.06
CA VAL A 168 -9.08 1.25 -9.03
C VAL A 168 -9.15 -0.28 -8.94
N VAL A 169 -10.09 -0.77 -8.16
CA VAL A 169 -10.33 -2.21 -7.96
C VAL A 169 -11.76 -2.54 -8.31
N LEU A 170 -11.92 -3.57 -9.13
CA LEU A 170 -13.19 -4.21 -9.42
C LEU A 170 -13.23 -5.62 -8.83
N ASN A 171 -14.40 -6.07 -8.38
CA ASN A 171 -14.61 -7.48 -8.10
C ASN A 171 -14.84 -8.30 -9.39
N LYS A 172 -15.06 -9.61 -9.23
CA LYS A 172 -15.38 -10.54 -10.32
C LYS A 172 -16.62 -10.16 -11.14
N ASP A 173 -17.56 -9.45 -10.53
CA ASP A 173 -18.84 -9.04 -11.14
C ASP A 173 -18.75 -7.64 -11.79
N ASN A 174 -17.54 -7.08 -11.94
CA ASN A 174 -17.26 -5.73 -12.44
C ASN A 174 -17.82 -4.59 -11.56
N VAL A 175 -18.09 -4.85 -10.29
CA VAL A 175 -18.46 -3.80 -9.34
C VAL A 175 -17.20 -3.07 -8.87
N LEU A 176 -17.21 -1.75 -8.95
CA LEU A 176 -16.18 -0.89 -8.37
C LEU A 176 -16.27 -0.96 -6.86
N ILE A 177 -15.29 -1.62 -6.26
CA ILE A 177 -15.18 -1.75 -4.81
C ILE A 177 -14.26 -0.69 -4.21
N GLN A 178 -13.31 -0.19 -4.98
CA GLN A 178 -12.40 0.83 -4.50
C GLN A 178 -11.82 1.69 -5.62
N ILE A 179 -11.70 2.98 -5.36
CA ILE A 179 -10.85 3.90 -6.12
C ILE A 179 -10.10 4.80 -5.14
N TRP A 180 -8.82 5.00 -5.38
CA TRP A 180 -8.00 5.87 -4.54
C TRP A 180 -6.90 6.55 -5.34
N VAL A 181 -6.55 7.76 -4.89
CA VAL A 181 -5.43 8.54 -5.41
C VAL A 181 -4.68 9.12 -4.22
N ASP A 182 -3.35 9.07 -4.30
CA ASP A 182 -2.45 9.71 -3.33
C ASP A 182 -2.90 11.15 -3.08
N GLU A 183 -3.00 11.54 -1.82
CA GLU A 183 -3.49 12.85 -1.41
C GLU A 183 -2.77 14.00 -2.13
N GLY A 184 -1.45 13.91 -2.28
CA GLY A 184 -0.64 14.90 -3.00
C GLY A 184 -0.89 14.97 -4.50
N MET A 185 -1.60 13.97 -5.03
CA MET A 185 -1.92 13.79 -6.45
C MET A 185 -3.43 13.94 -6.74
N ARG A 186 -4.26 14.15 -5.71
CA ARG A 186 -5.69 14.39 -5.86
C ARG A 186 -5.96 15.67 -6.66
N ARG A 187 -7.14 15.73 -7.28
CA ARG A 187 -7.59 16.85 -8.14
C ARG A 187 -6.72 17.12 -9.37
N GLN A 188 -5.87 16.16 -9.77
CA GLN A 188 -5.03 16.25 -10.97
C GLN A 188 -5.53 15.34 -12.11
N GLY A 189 -6.81 14.93 -12.08
CA GLY A 189 -7.45 14.12 -13.12
C GLY A 189 -7.17 12.62 -13.07
N ILE A 190 -6.37 12.13 -12.10
CA ILE A 190 -5.99 10.71 -12.01
C ILE A 190 -7.19 9.79 -11.78
N ALA A 191 -8.06 10.13 -10.81
CA ALA A 191 -9.27 9.34 -10.52
C ALA A 191 -10.22 9.32 -11.73
N SER A 192 -10.40 10.46 -12.40
CA SER A 192 -11.19 10.54 -13.63
C SER A 192 -10.62 9.66 -14.72
N LYS A 193 -9.28 9.62 -14.87
CA LYS A 193 -8.62 8.79 -15.88
C LYS A 193 -8.76 7.30 -15.60
N LEU A 194 -8.69 6.89 -14.33
CA LEU A 194 -8.97 5.52 -13.91
C LEU A 194 -10.40 5.11 -14.29
N LEU A 195 -11.40 5.94 -13.96
CA LEU A 195 -12.79 5.67 -14.31
C LEU A 195 -13.04 5.66 -15.82
N GLU A 196 -12.50 6.63 -16.55
CA GLU A 196 -12.59 6.67 -18.01
C GLU A 196 -12.04 5.38 -18.62
N TYR A 197 -10.88 4.91 -18.12
CA TYR A 197 -10.27 3.68 -18.58
C TYR A 197 -11.18 2.45 -18.33
N ILE A 198 -11.71 2.31 -17.11
CA ILE A 198 -12.61 1.20 -16.77
C ILE A 198 -13.89 1.24 -17.61
N SER A 199 -14.53 2.41 -17.70
CA SER A 199 -15.77 2.59 -18.46
C SER A 199 -15.58 2.34 -19.96
N GLY A 200 -14.46 2.77 -20.54
CA GLY A 200 -14.21 2.65 -21.97
C GLY A 200 -13.64 1.31 -22.42
N ASN A 201 -12.84 0.65 -21.58
CA ASN A 201 -12.02 -0.50 -22.00
C ASN A 201 -12.36 -1.81 -21.28
N ILE A 202 -12.92 -1.74 -20.07
CA ILE A 202 -13.12 -2.93 -19.23
C ILE A 202 -14.59 -3.33 -19.15
N LEU A 203 -15.48 -2.35 -18.95
CA LEU A 203 -16.92 -2.62 -18.89
C LEU A 203 -17.47 -2.94 -20.30
N PRO A 204 -18.42 -3.89 -20.43
CA PRO A 204 -19.11 -4.16 -21.68
C PRO A 204 -19.72 -2.89 -22.28
N SER A 205 -19.90 -2.81 -23.60
CA SER A 205 -20.45 -1.61 -24.28
C SER A 205 -21.85 -1.22 -23.82
N ASN A 206 -22.63 -2.13 -23.26
CA ASN A 206 -23.93 -1.90 -22.61
C ASN A 206 -23.88 -2.07 -21.07
N GLY A 207 -22.68 -2.14 -20.50
CA GLY A 207 -22.45 -2.32 -19.08
C GLY A 207 -22.77 -1.05 -18.30
N LYS A 208 -23.13 -1.23 -17.02
CA LYS A 208 -23.35 -0.16 -16.05
C LYS A 208 -22.14 -0.01 -15.15
N LEU A 209 -21.91 1.19 -14.63
CA LEU A 209 -20.91 1.43 -13.61
C LEU A 209 -21.54 1.20 -12.23
N HIS A 210 -21.27 0.05 -11.64
CA HIS A 210 -21.70 -0.27 -10.28
C HIS A 210 -20.66 0.19 -9.28
N ILE A 211 -21.06 0.96 -8.27
CA ILE A 211 -20.18 1.53 -7.25
C ILE A 211 -20.67 1.03 -5.89
N ASN A 212 -19.78 0.39 -5.14
CA ASN A 212 -20.10 -0.16 -3.83
C ASN A 212 -19.68 0.83 -2.73
N GLN A 213 -20.65 1.28 -1.92
CA GLN A 213 -20.46 2.02 -0.67
C GLN A 213 -19.44 3.18 -0.77
N PRO A 214 -19.62 4.14 -1.68
CA PRO A 214 -18.71 5.25 -1.78
C PRO A 214 -18.73 6.11 -0.51
N LEU A 215 -17.55 6.56 -0.08
CA LEU A 215 -17.40 7.58 0.97
C LEU A 215 -17.94 8.93 0.50
N ASP A 216 -18.11 9.89 1.40
CA ASP A 216 -18.57 11.25 1.07
C ASP A 216 -17.74 11.91 -0.05
N ASP A 217 -16.41 11.87 0.07
CA ASP A 217 -15.49 12.34 -0.99
C ASP A 217 -15.70 11.59 -2.32
N GLY A 218 -16.03 10.30 -2.24
CA GLY A 218 -16.36 9.47 -3.40
C GLY A 218 -17.67 9.91 -4.05
N TRP A 219 -18.72 10.11 -3.26
CA TRP A 219 -20.02 10.62 -3.72
C TRP A 219 -19.87 11.94 -4.47
N ASP A 220 -19.16 12.89 -3.87
CA ASP A 220 -18.94 14.21 -4.48
C ASP A 220 -18.14 14.09 -5.78
N PHE A 221 -17.10 13.24 -5.79
CA PHE A 221 -16.33 12.95 -6.98
C PHE A 221 -17.19 12.35 -8.11
N PHE A 222 -17.97 11.30 -7.85
CA PHE A 222 -18.80 10.67 -8.87
C PHE A 222 -19.87 11.62 -9.41
N ARG A 223 -20.53 12.39 -8.53
CA ARG A 223 -21.49 13.43 -8.95
C ARG A 223 -20.85 14.50 -9.82
N SER A 224 -19.61 14.89 -9.53
CA SER A 224 -18.89 15.89 -10.33
C SER A 224 -18.56 15.42 -11.77
N LEU A 225 -18.59 14.11 -12.02
CA LEU A 225 -18.34 13.52 -13.33
C LEU A 225 -19.61 13.15 -14.11
N ALA A 226 -20.76 13.14 -13.45
CA ALA A 226 -22.03 12.82 -14.09
C ALA A 226 -22.39 13.91 -15.09
N ASP A 227 -22.80 13.50 -16.29
CA ASP A 227 -23.32 14.40 -17.31
C ASP A 227 -24.80 14.74 -17.06
N GLN A 228 -25.41 15.48 -17.98
CA GLN A 228 -26.82 15.90 -17.90
C GLN A 228 -27.84 14.74 -17.89
N ASN A 229 -27.42 13.51 -18.20
CA ASN A 229 -28.24 12.30 -18.17
C ASN A 229 -27.89 11.40 -16.96
N ASP A 230 -27.18 11.92 -15.97
CA ASP A 230 -26.64 11.18 -14.82
C ASP A 230 -25.70 10.03 -15.22
N GLN A 231 -25.04 10.15 -16.38
CA GLN A 231 -24.08 9.14 -16.86
C GLN A 231 -22.63 9.58 -16.61
N ILE A 232 -21.77 8.62 -16.29
CA ILE A 232 -20.33 8.84 -16.15
C ILE A 232 -19.63 8.16 -17.33
N PHE A 233 -18.98 8.95 -18.18
CA PHE A 233 -18.32 8.48 -19.41
C PHE A 233 -19.25 7.62 -20.29
N GLY A 234 -20.52 8.03 -20.42
CA GLY A 234 -21.53 7.31 -21.20
C GLY A 234 -22.06 6.03 -20.56
N ARG A 235 -21.81 5.83 -19.26
CA ARG A 235 -22.31 4.67 -18.48
C ARG A 235 -23.37 5.11 -17.50
N ASP A 236 -24.49 4.39 -17.45
CA ASP A 236 -25.44 4.50 -16.34
C ASP A 236 -24.73 4.12 -15.04
N VAL A 237 -24.94 4.91 -14.00
CA VAL A 237 -24.31 4.72 -12.69
C VAL A 237 -25.31 4.10 -11.72
N MET A 238 -24.90 3.05 -11.02
CA MET A 238 -25.67 2.46 -9.93
C MET A 238 -24.82 2.43 -8.66
N MET A 239 -25.22 3.21 -7.66
CA MET A 239 -24.51 3.34 -6.39
C MET A 239 -25.26 2.57 -5.32
N HIS A 240 -24.58 1.62 -4.69
CA HIS A 240 -25.11 0.83 -3.58
C HIS A 240 -24.68 1.48 -2.25
N ALA A 241 -25.63 1.73 -1.36
CA ALA A 241 -25.36 2.19 0.01
C ALA A 241 -24.94 1.02 0.92
#